data_AF-D3NSW4-F1
#
_entry.id   AF-D3NSW4-F1
#
_cell.length_a   1.000
_cell.length_b   1.000
_cell.length_c   1.000
_cell.angle_alpha   90.00
_cell.angle_beta   90.00
_cell.angle_gamma   90.00
#
_symmetry.space_group_name_H-M   'P 1'
#
loop_
_entity.id
_entity.type
_entity.pdbx_description
1 polymer ?
#
loop_
_entity_poly.entity_id
_entity_poly.type
_entity_poly.pdbx_seq_one_letter_code
_entity_poly.pdbx_strand_id
1 'polypeptide(L)'
;MVMARRGGRSKGQGVHVPSHVPSLGPSAQRQIEAFLIAQREQRLLRAAGVGQQPAEPKSKYRARRTVVDGISFASALEANRWSVLRQRERLGLIRELVRQPKFPLHVNGVLVCTYIGDFSYRTSQGVFVLEDAKGYLTDVYKLKKRLLEALHPNLRITEVKSCQT
;
A
#
# COMPACT_ATOMS: atom_id res chain seq x y z
N MET A 1 63.01 -2.41 39.48
CA MET A 1 63.98 -3.27 38.78
C MET A 1 63.40 -4.68 38.70
N VAL A 2 63.57 -5.34 37.54
CA VAL A 2 63.14 -6.71 37.17
C VAL A 2 61.65 -6.83 36.78
N MET A 3 61.28 -6.69 35.49
CA MET A 3 61.37 -7.65 34.36
C MET A 3 60.39 -8.84 34.41
N ALA A 4 59.41 -8.76 33.51
CA ALA A 4 58.83 -9.79 32.64
C ALA A 4 58.42 -11.17 33.18
N ARG A 5 57.21 -11.62 32.79
CA ARG A 5 56.98 -12.95 32.19
C ARG A 5 55.67 -12.98 31.38
N ARG A 6 55.81 -13.48 30.15
CA ARG A 6 54.76 -13.76 29.15
C ARG A 6 54.03 -15.07 29.48
N GLY A 7 52.80 -15.21 28.99
CA GLY A 7 52.23 -16.49 28.55
C GLY A 7 50.87 -16.84 29.15
N GLY A 8 49.83 -16.92 28.31
CA GLY A 8 48.52 -17.41 28.71
C GLY A 8 47.50 -17.39 27.57
N ARG A 9 47.61 -18.36 26.66
CA ARG A 9 46.69 -18.64 25.54
C ARG A 9 45.41 -19.26 26.10
N SER A 10 44.22 -18.72 25.80
CA SER A 10 42.95 -19.46 25.89
C SER A 10 42.09 -19.20 24.66
N LYS A 11 41.77 -20.31 23.99
CA LYS A 11 41.15 -20.44 22.67
C LYS A 11 39.72 -19.87 22.67
N GLY A 12 39.47 -18.86 21.83
CA GLY A 12 38.12 -18.54 21.36
C GLY A 12 37.72 -19.58 20.31
N GLN A 13 36.65 -20.33 20.56
CA GLN A 13 36.07 -21.25 19.59
C GLN A 13 35.53 -20.42 18.42
N GLY A 14 36.16 -20.57 17.25
CA GLY A 14 35.71 -19.95 16.02
C GLY A 14 34.39 -20.57 15.57
N VAL A 15 33.39 -19.72 15.38
CA VAL A 15 32.14 -20.04 14.70
C VAL A 15 32.49 -20.50 13.28
N HIS A 16 32.18 -21.76 12.96
CA HIS A 16 32.40 -22.34 11.64
C HIS A 16 31.42 -21.71 10.65
N VAL A 17 31.88 -20.71 9.89
CA VAL A 17 31.12 -20.15 8.77
C VAL A 17 31.28 -21.09 7.58
N PRO A 18 30.21 -21.70 7.03
CA PRO A 18 30.34 -22.59 5.88
C PRO A 18 30.92 -21.83 4.68
N SER A 19 32.11 -22.25 4.26
CA SER A 19 32.90 -21.69 3.16
C SER A 19 32.42 -22.21 1.80
N HIS A 20 31.17 -21.93 1.46
CA HIS A 20 30.71 -22.09 0.08
C HIS A 20 29.63 -21.05 -0.23
N VAL A 21 30.08 -19.81 -0.45
CA VAL A 21 29.26 -18.83 -1.17
C VAL A 21 29.28 -19.28 -2.63
N PRO A 22 28.13 -19.52 -3.27
CA PRO A 22 28.10 -19.83 -4.69
C PRO A 22 28.86 -18.72 -5.42
N SER A 23 29.88 -19.06 -6.22
CA SER A 23 30.62 -18.08 -6.99
C SER A 23 29.66 -17.46 -8.00
N LEU A 24 29.11 -16.30 -7.63
CA LEU A 24 28.30 -15.48 -8.52
C LEU A 24 29.08 -15.30 -9.82
N GLY A 25 28.43 -15.58 -10.97
CA GLY A 25 29.09 -15.44 -12.26
C GLY A 25 29.62 -14.00 -12.47
N PRO A 26 30.61 -13.79 -13.34
CA PRO A 26 31.27 -12.48 -13.51
C PRO A 26 30.29 -11.33 -13.79
N SER A 27 29.13 -11.60 -14.39
CA SER A 27 28.06 -10.63 -14.64
C SER A 27 27.34 -10.21 -13.35
N ALA A 28 27.00 -11.16 -12.47
CA ALA A 28 26.33 -10.89 -11.21
C ALA A 28 27.26 -10.16 -10.22
N GLN A 29 28.55 -10.51 -10.21
CA GLN A 29 29.57 -9.78 -9.44
C GLN A 29 29.69 -8.33 -9.90
N ARG A 30 29.76 -8.08 -11.22
CA ARG A 30 29.79 -6.71 -11.78
C ARG A 30 28.53 -5.92 -11.44
N GLN A 31 27.35 -6.56 -11.47
CA GLN A 31 26.09 -5.89 -11.12
C GLN A 31 26.05 -5.50 -9.64
N ILE A 32 26.55 -6.35 -8.74
CA ILE A 32 26.64 -6.06 -7.30
C ILE A 32 27.69 -4.98 -7.04
N GLU A 33 28.87 -5.06 -7.65
CA GLU A 33 29.90 -4.04 -7.51
C GLU A 33 29.41 -2.68 -8.02
N ALA A 34 28.79 -2.64 -9.20
CA ALA A 34 28.18 -1.42 -9.74
C ALA A 34 27.10 -0.85 -8.81
N PHE A 35 26.27 -1.71 -8.22
CA PHE A 35 25.26 -1.29 -7.25
C PHE A 35 25.91 -0.70 -5.98
N LEU A 36 26.91 -1.38 -5.41
CA LEU A 36 27.59 -0.90 -4.20
C LEU A 36 28.35 0.40 -4.43
N ILE A 37 28.97 0.57 -5.61
CA ILE A 37 29.61 1.83 -6.03
C ILE A 37 28.57 2.95 -6.13
N ALA A 38 27.44 2.71 -6.82
CA ALA A 38 26.36 3.69 -6.94
C ALA A 38 25.77 4.08 -5.57
N GLN A 39 25.63 3.11 -4.65
CA GLN A 39 25.19 3.37 -3.28
C GLN A 39 26.19 4.23 -2.49
N ARG A 40 27.50 3.99 -2.66
CA ARG A 40 28.57 4.78 -2.01
C ARG A 40 28.60 6.21 -2.54
N GLU A 41 28.51 6.38 -3.85
CA GLU A 41 28.44 7.70 -4.50
C GLU A 41 27.21 8.49 -4.04
N GLN A 42 26.04 7.86 -4.01
CA GLN A 42 24.82 8.49 -3.48
C GLN A 42 24.97 8.92 -2.01
N ARG A 43 25.68 8.13 -1.20
CA ARG A 43 25.92 8.44 0.22
C ARG A 43 26.90 9.60 0.39
N LEU A 44 27.93 9.68 -0.45
CA LEU A 44 28.89 10.79 -0.48
C LEU A 44 28.25 12.10 -0.95
N LEU A 45 27.42 12.05 -2.00
CA LEU A 45 26.68 13.22 -2.50
C LEU A 45 25.70 13.79 -1.45
N ARG A 46 24.99 12.90 -0.73
CA ARG A 46 24.11 13.30 0.39
C ARG A 46 24.89 13.92 1.55
N ALA A 47 26.06 13.37 1.90
CA ALA A 47 26.91 13.92 2.96
C ALA A 47 27.53 15.27 2.57
N ALA A 48 27.79 15.50 1.28
CA ALA A 48 28.30 16.76 0.74
C ALA A 48 27.23 17.86 0.60
N GLY A 49 25.96 17.59 0.95
CA GLY A 49 24.87 18.56 0.84
C GLY A 49 24.48 18.93 -0.61
N VAL A 50 25.03 18.22 -1.61
CA VAL A 50 24.72 18.41 -3.02
C VAL A 50 23.62 17.43 -3.41
N GLY A 51 22.37 17.84 -3.18
CA GLY A 51 21.20 17.08 -3.58
C GLY A 51 19.92 17.81 -3.23
N GLN A 52 19.22 18.33 -4.25
CA GLN A 52 17.85 18.80 -4.11
C GLN A 52 17.02 17.71 -3.44
N GLN A 53 16.35 18.03 -2.33
CA GLN A 53 15.33 17.14 -1.77
C GLN A 53 14.32 16.85 -2.89
N PRO A 54 14.00 15.58 -3.17
CA PRO A 54 12.96 15.29 -4.13
C PRO A 54 11.68 15.95 -3.63
N ALA A 55 11.10 16.84 -4.45
CA ALA A 55 9.81 17.42 -4.15
C ALA A 55 8.83 16.29 -3.84
N GLU A 56 8.13 16.39 -2.71
CA GLU A 56 7.05 15.49 -2.29
C GLU A 56 6.26 15.04 -3.53
N PRO A 57 6.13 13.72 -3.79
CA PRO A 57 5.53 13.25 -5.02
C PRO A 57 4.11 13.81 -5.09
N LYS A 58 3.88 14.79 -5.98
CA LYS A 58 2.55 15.25 -6.32
C LYS A 58 1.77 14.01 -6.71
N SER A 59 0.72 13.68 -5.95
CA SER A 59 -0.09 12.52 -6.26
C SER A 59 -0.51 12.64 -7.72
N LYS A 60 -0.35 11.56 -8.50
CA LYS A 60 -0.55 11.53 -9.96
C LYS A 60 -1.93 12.10 -10.39
N TYR A 61 -2.86 12.21 -9.45
CA TYR A 61 -4.23 12.67 -9.63
C TYR A 61 -4.60 13.92 -8.81
N ARG A 62 -3.65 14.65 -8.21
CA ARG A 62 -3.89 15.83 -7.34
C ARG A 62 -4.94 15.58 -6.23
N ALA A 63 -5.05 14.35 -5.75
CA ALA A 63 -5.94 14.01 -4.65
C ALA A 63 -5.47 14.73 -3.37
N ARG A 64 -6.38 15.47 -2.73
CA ARG A 64 -6.16 16.06 -1.41
C ARG A 64 -6.62 15.06 -0.36
N ARG A 65 -5.69 14.64 0.50
CA ARG A 65 -6.01 13.86 1.72
C ARG A 65 -6.78 14.76 2.66
N THR A 66 -7.90 14.26 3.19
CA THR A 66 -8.80 15.04 4.06
C THR A 66 -9.11 14.23 5.30
N VAL A 67 -9.20 14.90 6.45
CA VAL A 67 -9.61 14.28 7.72
C VAL A 67 -11.03 14.74 8.04
N VAL A 68 -11.94 13.80 8.27
CA VAL A 68 -13.34 14.05 8.68
C VAL A 68 -13.67 13.08 9.82
N ASP A 69 -14.27 13.57 10.89
CA ASP A 69 -14.60 12.77 12.09
C ASP A 69 -13.38 12.02 12.68
N GLY A 70 -12.17 12.59 12.59
CA GLY A 70 -10.93 11.95 13.01
C GLY A 70 -10.42 10.84 12.07
N ILE A 71 -11.10 10.59 10.94
CA ILE A 71 -10.75 9.57 9.95
C ILE A 71 -10.04 10.23 8.77
N SER A 72 -8.89 9.68 8.38
CA SER A 72 -8.16 10.11 7.18
C SER A 72 -8.69 9.42 5.93
N PHE A 73 -9.00 10.21 4.89
CA PHE A 73 -9.49 9.76 3.59
C PHE A 73 -8.46 9.99 2.49
N ALA A 74 -8.42 9.08 1.51
CA ALA A 74 -7.45 9.17 0.41
C ALA A 74 -7.76 10.33 -0.55
N SER A 75 -9.01 10.79 -0.58
CA SER A 75 -9.44 11.92 -1.39
C SER A 75 -10.54 12.75 -0.71
N ALA A 76 -10.66 14.02 -1.09
CA ALA A 76 -11.75 14.89 -0.68
C ALA A 76 -13.13 14.39 -1.13
N LEU A 77 -13.22 13.71 -2.29
CA LEU A 77 -14.48 13.12 -2.78
C LEU A 77 -14.97 12.03 -1.82
N GLU A 78 -14.07 11.13 -1.42
CA GLU A 78 -14.35 10.06 -0.46
C GLU A 78 -14.76 10.64 0.91
N ALA A 79 -14.04 11.66 1.39
CA ALA A 79 -14.35 12.35 2.65
C ALA A 79 -15.73 13.03 2.62
N ASN A 80 -16.06 13.75 1.55
CA ASN A 80 -17.36 14.39 1.39
C ASN A 80 -18.47 13.33 1.33
N ARG A 81 -18.22 12.22 0.63
CA ARG A 81 -19.20 11.16 0.51
C ARG A 81 -19.46 10.47 1.84
N TRP A 82 -18.40 10.25 2.63
CA TRP A 82 -18.53 9.76 4.00
C TRP A 82 -19.47 10.63 4.84
N SER A 83 -19.28 11.95 4.84
CA SER A 83 -20.16 12.88 5.59
C SER A 83 -21.62 12.75 5.19
N VAL A 84 -21.91 12.55 3.91
CA VAL A 84 -23.29 12.34 3.41
C VAL A 84 -23.85 11.00 3.88
N LEU A 85 -23.08 9.91 3.75
CA LEU A 85 -23.51 8.59 4.19
C LEU A 85 -23.72 8.53 5.71
N ARG A 86 -22.86 9.19 6.50
CA ARG A 86 -23.03 9.29 7.96
C ARG A 86 -24.32 10.02 8.35
N GLN A 87 -24.67 11.09 7.65
CA GLN A 87 -25.95 11.76 7.86
C GLN A 87 -27.13 10.85 7.51
N ARG A 88 -27.06 10.15 6.37
CA ARG A 88 -28.09 9.18 5.97
C ARG A 88 -28.27 8.05 6.98
N GLU A 89 -27.18 7.57 7.58
CA GLU A 89 -27.23 6.55 8.63
C GLU A 89 -27.90 7.10 9.90
N ARG A 90 -27.54 8.32 10.33
CA ARG A 90 -28.18 8.99 11.47
C ARG A 90 -29.69 9.21 11.26
N LEU A 91 -30.12 9.45 10.02
CA LEU A 91 -31.52 9.60 9.64
C LEU A 91 -32.26 8.26 9.44
N GLY A 92 -31.59 7.11 9.63
CA GLY A 92 -32.18 5.78 9.45
C GLY A 92 -32.46 5.38 7.99
N LEU A 93 -31.94 6.13 7.01
CA LEU A 93 -32.11 5.83 5.58
C LEU A 93 -31.22 4.69 5.11
N ILE A 94 -30.09 4.50 5.80
CA ILE A 94 -29.16 3.40 5.62
C ILE A 94 -28.72 2.88 6.99
N ARG A 95 -28.18 1.67 7.04
CA ARG A 95 -27.61 1.03 8.24
C ARG A 95 -26.38 0.19 7.88
N GLU A 96 -25.66 -0.27 8.90
CA GLU A 96 -24.46 -1.11 8.72
C GLU A 96 -23.40 -0.44 7.83
N LEU A 97 -23.18 0.86 8.01
CA LEU A 97 -22.19 1.58 7.22
C LEU A 97 -20.76 1.15 7.61
N VAL A 98 -20.07 0.54 6.66
CA VAL A 98 -18.70 0.05 6.80
C VAL A 98 -17.80 0.75 5.78
N ARG A 99 -16.59 1.12 6.20
CA ARG A 99 -15.55 1.62 5.31
C ARG A 99 -14.63 0.51 4.86
N GLN A 100 -14.07 0.65 3.67
CA GLN A 100 -13.06 -0.27 3.13
C GLN A 100 -13.44 -1.75 3.20
N PRO A 101 -14.70 -2.14 2.87
CA PRO A 101 -15.10 -3.54 2.86
C PRO A 101 -14.25 -4.33 1.86
N LYS A 102 -13.81 -5.53 2.26
CA LYS A 102 -12.91 -6.39 1.50
C LYS A 102 -13.69 -7.57 0.90
N PHE A 103 -13.52 -7.79 -0.39
CA PHE A 103 -14.11 -8.89 -1.14
C PHE A 103 -12.99 -9.72 -1.78
N PRO A 104 -12.60 -10.86 -1.19
CA PRO A 104 -11.63 -11.75 -1.81
C PRO A 104 -12.25 -12.46 -3.01
N LEU A 105 -11.73 -12.20 -4.21
CA LEU A 105 -12.24 -12.71 -5.48
C LEU A 105 -11.50 -13.98 -5.88
N HIS A 106 -12.18 -15.11 -5.73
CA HIS A 106 -11.67 -16.42 -6.10
C HIS A 106 -12.25 -16.87 -7.44
N VAL A 107 -11.39 -17.41 -8.31
CA VAL A 107 -11.79 -18.06 -9.57
C VAL A 107 -11.24 -19.46 -9.54
N ASN A 108 -12.11 -20.47 -9.66
CA ASN A 108 -11.73 -21.89 -9.60
C ASN A 108 -10.92 -22.23 -8.34
N GLY A 109 -11.27 -21.66 -7.18
CA GLY A 109 -10.59 -21.88 -5.90
C GLY A 109 -9.29 -21.08 -5.70
N VAL A 110 -8.81 -20.33 -6.70
CA VAL A 110 -7.59 -19.52 -6.62
C VAL A 110 -7.95 -18.06 -6.34
N LEU A 111 -7.31 -17.45 -5.33
CA LEU A 111 -7.45 -16.01 -5.05
C LEU A 111 -6.79 -15.20 -6.17
N VAL A 112 -7.60 -14.54 -6.99
CA VAL A 112 -7.12 -13.66 -8.07
C VAL A 112 -6.70 -12.31 -7.50
N CYS A 113 -7.57 -11.69 -6.71
CA CYS A 113 -7.27 -10.45 -6.00
C CYS A 113 -8.30 -10.20 -4.89
N THR A 114 -8.05 -9.19 -4.05
CA THR A 114 -9.08 -8.62 -3.16
C THR A 114 -9.56 -7.31 -3.74
N TYR A 115 -10.86 -7.18 -3.94
CA TYR A 115 -11.51 -5.90 -4.18
C TYR A 115 -11.73 -5.19 -2.85
N ILE A 116 -11.36 -3.92 -2.77
CA ILE A 116 -11.57 -3.08 -1.59
C ILE A 116 -12.41 -1.90 -2.08
N GLY A 117 -13.68 -1.85 -1.65
CA GLY A 117 -14.56 -0.74 -1.97
C GLY A 117 -14.37 0.42 -0.99
N ASP A 118 -14.90 1.59 -1.30
CA ASP A 118 -14.80 2.74 -0.38
C ASP A 118 -15.79 2.59 0.80
N PHE A 119 -17.05 2.25 0.51
CA PHE A 119 -18.12 2.08 1.51
C PHE A 119 -19.05 0.91 1.21
N SER A 120 -19.60 0.26 2.23
CA SER A 120 -20.77 -0.60 2.10
C SER A 120 -21.82 -0.28 3.15
N TYR A 121 -23.09 -0.50 2.82
CA TYR A 121 -24.21 -0.31 3.74
C TYR A 121 -25.43 -1.08 3.28
N ARG A 122 -26.45 -1.17 4.13
CA ARG A 122 -27.80 -1.61 3.76
C ARG A 122 -28.75 -0.44 3.65
N THR A 123 -29.58 -0.41 2.63
CA THR A 123 -30.68 0.56 2.53
C THR A 123 -31.79 0.24 3.52
N SER A 124 -32.72 1.17 3.73
CA SER A 124 -33.95 0.94 4.49
C SER A 124 -34.78 -0.25 3.97
N GLN A 125 -34.67 -0.55 2.66
CA GLN A 125 -35.29 -1.72 2.01
C GLN A 125 -34.49 -3.02 2.20
N GLY A 126 -33.38 -3.00 2.94
CA GLY A 126 -32.55 -4.17 3.22
C GLY A 126 -31.51 -4.52 2.13
N VAL A 127 -31.47 -3.77 1.03
CA VAL A 127 -30.53 -4.00 -0.09
C VAL A 127 -29.11 -3.67 0.34
N PHE A 128 -28.20 -4.62 0.17
CA PHE A 128 -26.76 -4.40 0.38
C PHE A 128 -26.17 -3.64 -0.82
N VAL A 129 -25.48 -2.54 -0.52
CA VAL A 129 -24.86 -1.66 -1.52
C VAL A 129 -23.37 -1.55 -1.23
N LEU A 130 -22.57 -1.73 -2.28
CA LEU A 130 -21.16 -1.36 -2.31
C LEU A 130 -21.04 -0.04 -3.09
N GLU A 131 -20.57 1.00 -2.44
CA GLU A 131 -20.48 2.33 -3.03
C GLU A 131 -19.01 2.79 -3.10
N ASP A 132 -18.58 3.18 -4.30
CA ASP A 132 -17.24 3.64 -4.61
C ASP A 132 -17.26 5.10 -5.06
N ALA A 133 -16.51 5.95 -4.35
CA ALA A 133 -16.33 7.36 -4.63
C ALA A 133 -15.14 7.54 -5.59
N LYS A 134 -15.41 7.63 -6.90
CA LYS A 134 -14.36 7.63 -7.93
C LYS A 134 -14.35 8.92 -8.74
N GLY A 135 -13.18 9.56 -8.81
CA GLY A 135 -12.90 10.66 -9.73
C GLY A 135 -12.41 10.18 -11.11
N TYR A 136 -11.37 9.35 -11.12
CA TYR A 136 -10.80 8.78 -12.35
C TYR A 136 -10.86 7.24 -12.32
N LEU A 137 -11.40 6.65 -13.38
CA LEU A 137 -11.56 5.20 -13.51
C LEU A 137 -10.34 4.60 -14.22
N THR A 138 -9.47 3.95 -13.46
CA THR A 138 -8.34 3.19 -14.01
C THR A 138 -8.80 1.88 -14.64
N ASP A 139 -8.03 1.36 -15.60
CA ASP A 139 -8.39 0.09 -16.26
C ASP A 139 -8.32 -1.10 -15.29
N VAL A 140 -7.39 -1.08 -14.34
CA VAL A 140 -7.31 -2.06 -13.25
C VAL A 140 -8.58 -2.04 -12.39
N TYR A 141 -9.10 -0.84 -12.08
CA TYR A 141 -10.36 -0.73 -11.34
C TYR A 141 -11.52 -1.32 -12.13
N LYS A 142 -11.67 -0.96 -13.42
CA LYS A 142 -12.74 -1.48 -14.29
C LYS A 142 -12.68 -3.02 -14.37
N LEU A 143 -11.49 -3.59 -14.50
CA LEU A 143 -11.30 -5.04 -14.53
C LEU A 143 -11.70 -5.70 -13.21
N LYS A 144 -11.22 -5.18 -12.07
CA LYS A 144 -11.57 -5.71 -10.76
C LYS A 144 -13.06 -5.59 -10.44
N LYS A 145 -13.70 -4.49 -10.86
CA LYS A 145 -15.15 -4.30 -10.73
C LYS A 145 -15.92 -5.34 -11.54
N ARG A 146 -15.58 -5.51 -12.82
CA ARG A 146 -16.21 -6.53 -13.67
C ARG A 146 -16.06 -7.94 -13.10
N LEU A 147 -14.89 -8.27 -12.55
CA LEU A 147 -14.66 -9.55 -11.89
C LEU A 147 -15.53 -9.70 -10.64
N LEU A 148 -15.64 -8.65 -9.82
CA LEU A 148 -16.52 -8.63 -8.65
C LEU A 148 -18.00 -8.82 -9.06
N GLU A 149 -18.47 -8.12 -10.10
CA GLU A 149 -19.84 -8.26 -10.62
C GLU A 149 -20.12 -9.69 -11.14
N ALA A 150 -19.17 -10.28 -11.86
CA ALA A 150 -19.29 -11.64 -12.38
C ALA A 150 -19.37 -12.70 -11.25
N LEU A 151 -18.61 -12.50 -10.17
CA LEU A 151 -18.59 -13.43 -9.03
C LEU A 151 -19.74 -13.18 -8.04
N HIS A 152 -20.33 -11.98 -8.03
CA HIS A 152 -21.39 -11.57 -7.11
C HIS A 152 -22.56 -10.91 -7.87
N PRO A 153 -23.38 -11.69 -8.60
CA PRO A 153 -24.42 -11.13 -9.49
C PRO A 153 -25.51 -10.34 -8.77
N ASN A 154 -25.72 -10.59 -7.47
CA ASN A 154 -26.71 -9.90 -6.65
C ASN A 154 -26.15 -8.67 -5.92
N LEU A 155 -24.86 -8.37 -6.10
CA LEU A 155 -24.22 -7.24 -5.44
C LEU A 155 -24.55 -5.94 -6.18
N ARG A 156 -25.20 -4.99 -5.50
CA ARG A 156 -25.42 -3.65 -6.05
C ARG A 156 -24.18 -2.79 -5.85
N ILE A 157 -23.47 -2.51 -6.94
CA ILE A 157 -22.33 -1.59 -6.95
C ILE A 157 -22.78 -0.22 -7.48
N THR A 158 -22.41 0.85 -6.79
CA THR A 158 -22.73 2.24 -7.21
C THR A 158 -21.46 3.09 -7.21
N GLU A 159 -21.24 3.85 -8.29
CA GLU A 159 -20.12 4.78 -8.41
C GLU A 159 -20.62 6.21 -8.18
N VAL A 160 -20.05 6.91 -7.22
CA VAL A 160 -20.29 8.34 -7.00
C VAL A 160 -19.15 9.12 -7.64
N LYS A 161 -19.48 9.91 -8.66
CA LYS A 161 -18.53 10.81 -9.32
C LYS A 161 -18.61 12.19 -8.67
N SER A 162 -17.51 12.94 -8.66
CA SER A 162 -17.58 14.36 -8.35
C SER A 162 -18.46 15.04 -9.41
N CYS A 163 -19.54 15.73 -8.99
CA CYS A 163 -20.15 16.73 -9.86
C CYS A 163 -19.08 17.77 -10.18
N GLN A 164 -18.67 17.84 -11.44
CA GLN A 164 -17.87 18.97 -11.90
C GLN A 164 -18.82 20.17 -11.88
N THR A 165 -18.60 21.08 -10.93
CA THR A 165 -19.26 22.38 -10.89
C THR A 165 -18.67 23.26 -11.99
#